data_AF-A0A8X7CKQ5-F1
#
_entry.id   AF-A0A8X7CKQ5-F1
#
_cell.length_a   1.000
_cell.length_b   1.000
_cell.length_c   1.000
_cell.angle_alpha   90.00
_cell.angle_beta   90.00
_cell.angle_gamma   90.00
#
_symmetry.space_group_name_H-M   'P 1'
#
loop_
_entity.id
_entity.type
_entity.pdbx_description
1 polymer ?
#
loop_
_entity_poly.entity_id
_entity_poly.type
_entity_poly.pdbx_seq_one_letter_code
_entity_poly.pdbx_strand_id
1 'polypeptide(L)'
;MNPIEKFKNKRAPIRSAVTKLITNIQNDIENNSDDVDNILELQDQLIEKELLLKQLNAEMENLIVDASEFDTIINGSEKYSEKIVSIKFKIKSYIKRRECNLNVSNSHKYGQIKTDHTIINKTSRNSLTKVFWKI
;
A
#
# COMPACT_ATOMS: atom_id res chain seq x y z
N MET A 1 11.39 -6.52 -41.52
CA MET A 1 11.29 -5.95 -40.16
C MET A 1 12.29 -6.70 -39.28
N ASN A 2 13.20 -5.99 -38.60
CA ASN A 2 14.22 -6.62 -37.77
C ASN A 2 13.54 -7.33 -36.57
N PRO A 3 13.87 -8.59 -36.25
CA PRO A 3 13.27 -9.32 -35.12
C PRO A 3 13.27 -8.54 -33.80
N ILE A 4 14.37 -7.83 -33.49
CA ILE A 4 14.51 -7.00 -32.29
C ILE A 4 13.50 -5.83 -32.27
N GLU A 5 13.26 -5.21 -33.41
CA GLU A 5 12.35 -4.06 -33.54
C GLU A 5 10.90 -4.45 -33.23
N LYS A 6 10.49 -5.67 -33.62
CA LYS A 6 9.18 -6.24 -33.27
C LYS A 6 9.01 -6.38 -31.76
N PHE A 7 10.05 -6.82 -31.04
CA PHE A 7 10.01 -6.96 -29.59
C PHE A 7 10.08 -5.60 -28.87
N LYS A 8 10.88 -4.65 -29.38
CA LYS A 8 10.88 -3.26 -28.90
C LYS A 8 9.47 -2.64 -28.99
N ASN A 9 8.76 -2.86 -30.10
CA ASN A 9 7.38 -2.36 -30.31
C ASN A 9 6.35 -3.01 -29.38
N LYS A 10 6.49 -4.30 -29.05
CA LYS A 10 5.64 -4.99 -28.06
C LYS A 10 5.91 -4.51 -26.63
N ARG A 11 7.17 -4.21 -26.31
CA ARG A 11 7.60 -3.80 -24.97
C ARG A 11 7.14 -2.39 -24.60
N ALA A 12 7.10 -1.47 -25.58
CA ALA A 12 6.69 -0.08 -25.36
C ALA A 12 5.31 0.11 -24.68
N PRO A 13 4.21 -0.49 -25.17
CA PRO A 13 2.89 -0.35 -24.52
C PRO A 13 2.86 -0.98 -23.13
N ILE A 14 3.58 -2.09 -22.91
CA ILE A 14 3.66 -2.74 -21.59
C ILE A 14 4.38 -1.84 -20.59
N ARG A 15 5.48 -1.19 -20.99
CA ARG A 15 6.16 -0.19 -20.13
C ARG A 15 5.24 0.98 -19.77
N SER A 16 4.45 1.46 -20.74
CA SER A 16 3.47 2.52 -20.48
C SER A 16 2.41 2.07 -19.46
N ALA A 17 1.87 0.86 -19.61
CA ALA A 17 0.90 0.30 -18.66
C ALA A 17 1.49 0.14 -17.25
N VAL A 18 2.70 -0.42 -17.14
CA VAL A 18 3.43 -0.55 -15.85
C VAL A 18 3.65 0.81 -15.21
N THR A 19 3.99 1.84 -16.00
CA THR A 19 4.21 3.20 -15.49
C THR A 19 2.92 3.77 -14.89
N LYS A 20 1.78 3.59 -15.58
CA LYS A 20 0.46 4.01 -15.07
C LYS A 20 0.08 3.27 -13.79
N LEU A 21 0.26 1.96 -13.75
CA LEU A 21 -0.02 1.15 -12.55
C LEU A 21 0.83 1.61 -11.36
N ILE A 22 2.13 1.84 -11.57
CA ILE A 22 3.02 2.36 -10.53
C ILE A 22 2.54 3.73 -10.03
N THR A 23 2.21 4.66 -10.93
CA THR A 23 1.72 5.98 -10.53
C THR A 23 0.41 5.90 -9.74
N ASN A 24 -0.54 5.07 -10.17
CA ASN A 24 -1.82 4.89 -9.48
C ASN A 24 -1.63 4.32 -8.07
N ILE A 25 -0.88 3.21 -7.95
CA ILE A 25 -0.57 2.61 -6.64
C ILE A 25 0.14 3.61 -5.74
N GLN A 26 1.06 4.40 -6.28
CA GLN A 26 1.82 5.34 -5.50
C GLN A 26 0.97 6.52 -5.00
N ASN A 27 0.06 7.02 -5.83
CA ASN A 27 -0.95 8.00 -5.42
C ASN A 27 -1.85 7.44 -4.32
N ASP A 28 -2.32 6.20 -4.44
CA ASP A 28 -3.20 5.57 -3.44
C ASP A 28 -2.49 5.37 -2.10
N ILE A 29 -1.20 5.03 -2.12
CA ILE A 29 -0.36 4.94 -0.91
C ILE A 29 -0.15 6.33 -0.29
N GLU A 30 0.20 7.34 -1.10
CA GLU A 30 0.46 8.71 -0.63
C GLU A 30 -0.79 9.37 -0.02
N ASN A 31 -1.94 9.10 -0.62
CA ASN A 31 -3.24 9.59 -0.15
C ASN A 31 -3.85 8.75 1.00
N ASN A 32 -3.16 7.70 1.46
CA ASN A 32 -3.67 6.75 2.45
C ASN A 32 -5.07 6.21 2.08
N SER A 33 -5.25 5.75 0.84
CA SER A 33 -6.51 5.16 0.38
C SER A 33 -6.93 3.97 1.24
N ASP A 34 -8.20 3.98 1.69
CA ASP A 34 -8.83 2.91 2.47
C ASP A 34 -9.21 1.69 1.63
N ASP A 35 -9.15 1.81 0.30
CA ASP A 35 -9.53 0.77 -0.65
C ASP A 35 -8.36 -0.22 -0.88
N VAL A 36 -8.17 -1.10 0.10
CA VAL A 36 -7.12 -2.14 0.08
C VAL A 36 -7.37 -3.13 -1.06
N ASP A 37 -8.63 -3.44 -1.36
CA ASP A 37 -9.00 -4.40 -2.41
C ASP A 37 -8.58 -3.89 -3.80
N ASN A 38 -8.83 -2.61 -4.11
CA ASN A 38 -8.34 -2.00 -5.34
C ASN A 38 -6.81 -1.98 -5.42
N ILE A 39 -6.10 -1.73 -4.31
CA ILE A 39 -4.63 -1.75 -4.29
C ILE A 39 -4.10 -3.18 -4.56
N LEU A 40 -4.76 -4.21 -4.03
CA LEU A 40 -4.42 -5.62 -4.31
C LEU A 40 -4.67 -5.98 -5.78
N GLU A 41 -5.78 -5.54 -6.37
CA GLU A 41 -6.06 -5.76 -7.78
C GLU A 41 -5.01 -5.08 -8.68
N LEU A 42 -4.66 -3.83 -8.39
CA LEU A 42 -3.59 -3.10 -9.10
C LEU A 42 -2.22 -3.80 -8.94
N GLN A 43 -1.97 -4.40 -7.77
CA GLN A 43 -0.76 -5.19 -7.52
C GLN A 43 -0.71 -6.45 -8.38
N ASP A 44 -1.80 -7.19 -8.49
CA ASP A 44 -1.88 -8.40 -9.32
C ASP A 44 -1.66 -8.06 -10.80
N GLN A 45 -2.30 -6.99 -11.29
CA GLN A 45 -2.07 -6.47 -12.64
C GLN A 45 -0.61 -6.08 -12.85
N LEU A 46 0.04 -5.44 -11.86
CA LEU A 46 1.45 -5.07 -11.95
C LEU A 46 2.37 -6.31 -12.03
N ILE A 47 2.07 -7.37 -11.26
CA ILE A 47 2.83 -8.63 -11.27
C ILE A 47 2.73 -9.31 -12.64
N GLU A 48 1.55 -9.36 -13.25
CA GLU A 48 1.35 -9.93 -14.59
C GLU A 48 2.20 -9.18 -15.63
N LYS A 49 2.16 -7.84 -15.61
CA LYS A 49 2.93 -7.03 -16.57
C LYS A 49 4.44 -7.11 -16.32
N GLU A 50 4.89 -7.27 -15.08
CA GLU A 50 6.31 -7.54 -14.76
C GLU A 50 6.78 -8.85 -15.40
N LEU A 51 5.98 -9.92 -15.29
CA LEU A 51 6.31 -11.23 -15.85
C LEU A 51 6.42 -11.17 -17.39
N LEU A 52 5.50 -10.46 -18.04
CA LEU A 52 5.55 -10.22 -19.49
C LEU A 52 6.79 -9.41 -19.90
N LEU A 53 7.19 -8.39 -19.13
CA LEU A 53 8.42 -7.66 -19.39
C LEU A 53 9.66 -8.54 -19.28
N LYS A 54 9.73 -9.42 -18.28
CA LYS A 54 10.85 -10.37 -18.10
C LYS A 54 10.95 -11.32 -19.30
N GLN A 55 9.82 -11.89 -19.73
CA GLN A 55 9.78 -12.77 -20.90
C GLN A 55 10.27 -12.05 -22.18
N LEU A 56 9.75 -10.85 -22.45
CA LEU A 56 10.15 -10.08 -23.63
C LEU A 56 11.63 -9.66 -23.59
N ASN A 57 12.17 -9.31 -22.42
CA ASN A 57 13.58 -8.97 -22.30
C ASN A 57 14.47 -10.19 -22.52
N ALA A 58 14.12 -11.36 -21.97
CA ALA A 58 14.87 -12.61 -22.20
C ALA A 58 14.84 -13.04 -23.68
N GLU A 59 13.69 -12.89 -24.34
CA GLU A 59 13.58 -13.15 -25.79
C GLU A 59 14.42 -12.18 -26.62
N MET A 60 14.52 -10.90 -26.21
CA MET A 60 15.42 -9.96 -26.86
C MET A 60 16.89 -10.27 -26.62
N GLU A 61 17.29 -10.65 -25.40
CA GLU A 61 18.66 -11.06 -25.08
C GLU A 61 19.14 -12.20 -25.98
N ASN A 62 18.26 -13.16 -26.30
CA ASN A 62 18.56 -14.26 -27.23
C ASN A 62 18.69 -13.84 -28.70
N LEU A 63 18.23 -12.63 -29.07
CA LEU A 63 18.24 -12.12 -30.44
C LEU A 63 19.33 -11.08 -30.70
N ILE A 64 19.95 -10.55 -29.65
CA ILE A 64 20.99 -9.52 -29.75
C ILE A 64 22.33 -10.21 -30.03
N VAL A 65 22.89 -9.93 -31.22
CA VAL A 65 24.18 -10.49 -31.69
C VAL A 65 25.36 -9.55 -31.37
N ASP A 66 25.09 -8.29 -31.01
CA ASP A 66 26.09 -7.22 -30.90
C ASP A 66 26.23 -6.67 -29.47
N ALA A 67 27.45 -6.67 -28.92
CA ALA A 67 27.75 -6.35 -27.52
C ALA A 67 27.32 -4.94 -27.07
N SER A 68 27.34 -3.96 -27.99
CA SER A 68 26.96 -2.57 -27.71
C SER A 68 25.46 -2.37 -27.47
N GLU A 69 24.60 -3.22 -28.05
CA GLU A 69 23.15 -3.15 -27.79
C GLU A 69 22.78 -3.76 -26.43
N PHE A 70 23.63 -4.63 -25.86
CA PHE A 70 23.40 -5.22 -24.54
C PHE A 70 23.40 -4.17 -23.43
N ASP A 71 24.43 -3.32 -23.35
CA ASP A 71 24.60 -2.39 -22.22
C ASP A 71 23.45 -1.39 -22.07
N THR A 72 22.90 -0.93 -23.19
CA THR A 72 21.77 0.01 -23.18
C THR A 72 20.45 -0.67 -22.81
N ILE A 73 20.24 -1.90 -23.26
CA ILE A 73 19.03 -2.68 -22.97
C ILE A 73 19.03 -3.18 -21.52
N ILE A 74 20.16 -3.67 -21.03
CA ILE A 74 20.35 -4.15 -19.65
C ILE A 74 20.14 -3.00 -18.66
N ASN A 75 20.85 -1.86 -18.81
CA ASN A 75 20.65 -0.70 -17.94
C ASN A 75 19.19 -0.20 -17.92
N GLY A 76 18.53 -0.23 -19.07
CA GLY A 76 17.13 0.15 -19.20
C GLY A 76 16.15 -0.83 -18.53
N SER A 77 16.55 -2.09 -18.36
CA SER A 77 15.81 -3.17 -17.68
C SER A 77 16.00 -3.09 -16.17
N GLU A 78 17.25 -2.95 -15.71
CA GLU A 78 17.63 -2.89 -14.29
C GLU A 78 16.93 -1.73 -13.57
N LYS A 79 16.92 -0.53 -14.16
CA LYS A 79 16.21 0.63 -13.60
C LYS A 79 14.72 0.40 -13.37
N TYR A 80 14.08 -0.42 -14.20
CA TYR A 80 12.65 -0.74 -14.03
C TYR A 80 12.45 -1.87 -13.01
N SER A 81 13.36 -2.84 -12.97
CA SER A 81 13.39 -3.87 -11.93
C SER A 81 13.51 -3.23 -10.53
N GLU A 82 14.43 -2.29 -10.34
CA GLU A 82 14.60 -1.54 -9.09
C GLU A 82 13.32 -0.79 -8.66
N LYS A 83 12.66 -0.11 -9.61
CA LYS A 83 11.40 0.60 -9.35
C LYS A 83 10.30 -0.36 -8.89
N ILE A 84 10.18 -1.51 -9.55
CA ILE A 84 9.17 -2.53 -9.19
C ILE A 84 9.44 -3.09 -7.79
N VAL A 85 10.70 -3.44 -7.47
CA VAL A 85 11.08 -3.92 -6.14
C VAL A 85 10.78 -2.88 -5.06
N SER A 86 11.10 -1.61 -5.32
CA SER A 86 10.81 -0.50 -4.41
C SER A 86 9.31 -0.37 -4.13
N ILE A 87 8.46 -0.39 -5.17
CA ILE A 87 7.00 -0.33 -5.00
C ILE A 87 6.49 -1.55 -4.23
N LYS A 88 6.95 -2.77 -4.56
CA LYS A 88 6.54 -4.00 -3.84
C LYS A 88 6.84 -3.90 -2.34
N PHE A 89 8.01 -3.38 -1.99
CA PHE A 89 8.38 -3.16 -0.59
C PHE A 89 7.47 -2.14 0.11
N LYS A 90 7.13 -1.04 -0.58
CA LYS A 90 6.21 -0.01 -0.07
C LYS A 90 4.80 -0.58 0.15
N ILE A 91 4.25 -1.32 -0.81
CA ILE A 91 2.93 -1.98 -0.70
C ILE A 91 2.91 -2.90 0.52
N LYS A 92 3.90 -3.80 0.63
CA LYS A 92 3.98 -4.75 1.76
C LYS A 92 4.05 -4.04 3.11
N SER A 93 4.80 -2.94 3.18
CA SER A 93 4.91 -2.12 4.39
C SER A 93 3.62 -1.37 4.72
N TYR A 94 2.88 -0.91 3.70
CA TYR A 94 1.61 -0.22 3.84
C TYR A 94 0.50 -1.15 4.36
N ILE A 95 0.35 -2.33 3.74
CA ILE A 95 -0.62 -3.36 4.16
C ILE A 95 -0.35 -3.78 5.62
N LYS A 96 0.91 -4.09 5.96
CA LYS A 96 1.28 -4.46 7.33
C LYS A 96 0.92 -3.38 8.36
N ARG A 97 1.10 -2.10 8.01
CA ARG A 97 0.74 -0.96 8.88
C ARG A 97 -0.78 -0.86 9.08
N ARG A 98 -1.55 -1.05 8.00
CA ARG A 98 -3.02 -1.10 8.03
C ARG A 98 -3.54 -2.22 8.93
N GLU A 99 -3.01 -3.43 8.77
CA GLU A 99 -3.36 -4.59 9.59
C GLU A 99 -3.08 -4.33 11.08
N CYS A 100 -1.94 -3.74 11.43
CA CYS A 100 -1.63 -3.35 12.81
C CYS A 100 -2.60 -2.29 13.37
N ASN A 101 -2.96 -1.27 12.58
CA ASN A 101 -3.89 -0.21 13.00
C ASN A 101 -5.33 -0.74 13.23
N LEU A 102 -5.77 -1.73 12.44
CA LEU A 102 -7.05 -2.42 12.64
C LEU A 102 -7.08 -3.22 13.96
N ASN A 103 -5.97 -3.90 14.29
CA ASN A 103 -5.86 -4.67 15.53
C ASN A 103 -5.84 -3.79 16.80
N VAL A 104 -5.28 -2.58 16.73
CA VAL A 104 -5.32 -1.61 17.84
C VAL A 104 -6.74 -1.01 18.00
N SER A 105 -7.43 -0.73 16.90
CA SER A 105 -8.80 -0.18 16.91
C SER A 105 -9.83 -1.15 17.50
N ASN A 106 -9.64 -2.46 17.33
CA ASN A 106 -10.50 -3.48 17.95
C ASN A 106 -10.28 -3.61 19.46
N SER A 107 -9.10 -3.26 20.00
CA SER A 107 -8.87 -3.26 21.46
C SER A 107 -9.55 -2.10 22.20
N HIS A 108 -9.74 -0.95 21.53
CA HIS A 108 -10.39 0.22 22.13
C HIS A 108 -11.93 0.14 22.15
N LYS A 109 -12.55 -0.73 21.33
CA LYS A 109 -14.02 -0.93 21.33
C LYS A 109 -14.54 -1.81 22.48
N TYR A 110 -13.70 -2.64 23.10
CA TYR A 110 -14.12 -3.46 24.26
C TYR A 110 -14.00 -2.75 25.62
N GLY A 111 -13.57 -1.47 25.65
CA GLY A 111 -13.37 -0.69 26.87
C GLY A 111 -14.49 0.31 27.24
N GLN A 112 -15.53 0.48 26.40
CA GLN A 112 -16.55 1.53 26.61
C GLN A 112 -18.00 1.05 26.80
N ILE A 113 -18.24 -0.25 27.01
CA ILE A 113 -19.58 -0.72 27.39
C ILE A 113 -19.61 -0.92 28.91
N LYS A 114 -20.03 0.14 29.63
CA LYS A 114 -20.86 0.13 30.85
C LYS A 114 -20.65 1.42 31.64
N THR A 115 -21.44 2.44 31.36
CA THR A 115 -22.02 3.29 32.41
C THR A 115 -23.26 3.95 31.82
N ASP A 116 -24.42 3.30 31.94
CA ASP A 116 -25.68 4.03 31.98
C ASP A 116 -26.59 3.45 33.08
N HIS A 117 -26.75 4.30 34.09
CA HIS A 117 -27.89 4.52 34.98
C HIS A 117 -28.41 3.41 35.92
N THR A 118 -28.30 3.67 37.22
CA THR A 118 -29.45 3.53 38.14
C THR A 118 -29.37 4.57 39.26
N ILE A 119 -30.34 5.49 39.27
CA ILE A 119 -30.64 6.41 40.38
C ILE A 119 -31.25 5.57 41.51
N ILE A 120 -30.70 5.65 42.74
CA ILE A 120 -31.40 5.20 43.94
C ILE A 120 -31.19 6.20 45.07
N ASN A 121 -32.28 6.92 45.38
CA ASN A 121 -32.45 7.73 46.58
C ASN A 121 -32.26 6.91 47.86
N LYS A 122 -31.46 7.43 48.81
CA LYS A 122 -31.63 7.10 50.23
C LYS A 122 -31.40 8.33 51.10
N THR A 123 -32.52 8.85 51.60
CA THR A 123 -32.63 9.74 52.76
C THR A 123 -32.16 9.01 54.02
N SER A 124 -31.33 9.63 54.85
CA SER A 124 -31.27 9.35 56.29
C SER A 124 -30.81 10.59 57.07
N ARG A 125 -31.37 10.76 58.25
CA ARG A 125 -31.51 11.98 59.05
C ARG A 125 -30.27 12.28 59.93
N ASN A 126 -30.03 13.58 60.11
CA ASN A 126 -29.59 14.31 61.32
C ASN A 126 -28.42 13.80 62.17
N SER A 127 -27.39 14.65 62.31
CA SER A 127 -27.04 15.25 63.61
C SER A 127 -26.04 16.42 63.49
N LEU A 128 -26.56 17.64 63.64
CA LEU A 128 -26.06 18.84 64.35
C LEU A 128 -24.55 19.20 64.44
N THR A 129 -24.34 20.53 64.36
CA THR A 129 -23.21 21.39 64.81
C THR A 129 -22.12 21.66 63.75
N LYS A 130 -21.65 22.88 63.43
CA LYS A 130 -21.73 24.27 63.96
C LYS A 130 -21.52 25.24 62.76
N VAL A 131 -22.44 26.16 62.47
CA VAL A 131 -22.42 27.62 62.78
C VAL A 131 -21.19 28.40 62.27
N PHE A 132 -21.41 29.09 61.14
CA PHE A 132 -21.10 30.49 60.81
C PHE A 132 -19.84 31.18 61.38
N TRP A 133 -18.95 31.60 60.48
CA TRP A 133 -18.08 32.77 60.66
C TRP A 133 -18.74 33.99 60.00
N LYS A 134 -19.01 35.04 60.79
CA LYS A 134 -19.26 36.39 60.28
C LYS A 134 -18.76 37.42 61.30
N ILE A 135 -17.72 38.15 60.85
CA ILE A 135 -17.06 39.35 61.41
C ILE A 135 -16.09 39.08 62.56
#